data_AF-A0A0A8JIA3-F1
#
_entry.id   AF-A0A0A8JIA3-F1
#
_cell.length_a   1.000
_cell.length_b   1.000
_cell.length_c   1.000
_cell.angle_alpha   90.00
_cell.angle_beta   90.00
_cell.angle_gamma   90.00
#
_symmetry.space_group_name_H-M   'P 1'
#
loop_
_entity.id
_entity.type
_entity.pdbx_description
1 polymer ?
#
loop_
_entity_poly.entity_id
_entity_poly.type
_entity_poly.pdbx_seq_one_letter_code
_entity_poly.pdbx_strand_id
1 'polypeptide(L)' 'MHTMKPEKEYSKKICRECGCVIVEQVESYLYECERCIGTTEQ' A
#
# COMPACT_ATOMS: atom_id res chain seq x y z
N MET A 1 -30.37 -10.61 -9.08
CA MET A 1 -29.35 -11.15 -8.17
C MET A 1 -28.10 -10.30 -8.38
N HIS A 2 -27.84 -9.32 -7.52
CA HIS A 2 -26.69 -8.43 -7.68
C HIS A 2 -25.45 -9.23 -7.32
N THR A 3 -24.61 -9.52 -8.32
CA THR A 3 -23.36 -10.24 -8.15
C THR A 3 -22.40 -9.35 -7.38
N MET A 4 -22.35 -9.55 -6.06
CA MET A 4 -21.34 -8.97 -5.18
C MET A 4 -19.99 -9.53 -5.64
N LYS A 5 -19.24 -8.71 -6.38
CA LYS A 5 -17.87 -9.04 -6.78
C LYS A 5 -17.06 -9.18 -5.49
N PRO A 6 -16.29 -10.27 -5.29
CA PRO A 6 -15.40 -10.35 -4.14
C PRO A 6 -14.44 -9.18 -4.25
N GLU A 7 -14.52 -8.28 -3.29
CA GLU A 7 -13.58 -7.19 -3.09
C GLU A 7 -12.21 -7.87 -3.06
N LYS A 8 -11.44 -7.71 -4.15
CA LYS A 8 -10.10 -8.24 -4.23
C LYS A 8 -9.41 -7.68 -2.99
N GLU A 9 -9.15 -8.56 -2.03
CA GLU A 9 -8.32 -8.25 -0.89
C GLU A 9 -6.91 -8.13 -1.47
N TYR A 10 -6.62 -6.99 -2.09
CA TYR A 10 -5.28 -6.60 -2.45
C TYR A 10 -4.53 -6.63 -1.13
N SER A 11 -3.67 -7.64 -0.96
CA SER A 11 -2.85 -7.84 0.21
C SER A 11 -2.28 -6.49 0.63
N LYS A 12 -2.85 -5.93 1.71
CA LYS A 12 -2.60 -4.55 2.11
C LYS A 12 -1.12 -4.43 2.42
N LYS A 13 -0.40 -3.67 1.60
CA LYS A 13 1.03 -3.48 1.79
C LYS A 13 1.23 -2.60 3.02
N ILE A 14 2.09 -3.04 3.93
CA ILE A 14 2.38 -2.30 5.15
C ILE A 14 3.74 -1.63 4.99
N CYS A 15 3.80 -0.34 5.29
CA CYS A 15 5.03 0.41 5.30
C CYS A 15 5.94 -0.08 6.42
N ARG A 16 7.21 -0.35 6.09
CA ARG A 16 8.20 -0.86 7.04
C ARG A 16 8.67 0.19 8.04
N GLU A 17 8.56 1.46 7.69
CA GLU A 17 8.99 2.58 8.54
C GLU A 17 7.92 2.99 9.57
N CYS A 18 6.71 3.30 9.10
CA CYS A 18 5.59 3.77 9.96
C CYS A 18 4.64 2.65 10.44
N GLY A 19 4.67 1.47 9.82
CA GLY A 19 3.66 0.41 10.04
C GLY A 19 2.28 0.74 9.45
N CYS A 20 2.16 1.81 8.67
CA CYS A 20 0.90 2.25 8.10
C CYS A 20 0.54 1.51 6.81
N VAL A 21 -0.75 1.34 6.53
CA VAL A 21 -1.22 0.69 5.29
C VAL A 21 -0.92 1.61 4.11
N ILE A 22 -0.12 1.10 3.17
CA ILE A 22 0.19 1.77 1.92
C ILE A 22 -0.97 1.53 0.95
N VAL A 23 -1.61 2.61 0.55
CA VAL A 23 -2.64 2.60 -0.48
C VAL A 23 -1.96 2.94 -1.80
N GLU A 24 -1.55 1.91 -2.53
CA GLU A 24 -0.89 2.09 -3.83
C GLU A 24 -1.94 2.16 -4.94
N GLN A 25 -1.88 3.23 -5.75
CA GLN A 25 -2.74 3.38 -6.94
C GLN A 25 -2.25 2.50 -8.10
N VAL A 26 -0.97 2.13 -8.09
CA VAL A 26 -0.31 1.22 -9.02
C VAL A 26 0.52 0.23 -8.22
N GLU A 27 0.49 -1.05 -8.60
CA GLU A 27 1.30 -2.06 -7.92
C GLU A 27 2.79 -1.72 -8.06
N SER A 28 3.48 -1.61 -6.93
CA SER A 28 4.91 -1.31 -6.86
C SER A 28 5.60 -2.33 -5.96
N TYR A 29 6.93 -2.33 -5.95
CA TYR A 29 7.74 -3.18 -5.07
C TYR A 29 8.13 -2.47 -3.77
N LEU A 30 7.87 -1.17 -3.63
CA LEU A 30 8.25 -0.36 -2.47
C LEU A 30 7.36 -0.61 -1.25
N TYR A 31 7.94 -0.97 -0.11
CA TYR A 31 7.23 -1.11 1.17
C TYR A 31 7.38 0.15 2.03
N GLU A 32 7.25 1.31 1.39
CA GLU A 32 7.33 2.62 2.00
C GLU A 32 6.11 3.43 1.57
N CYS A 33 5.45 4.09 2.53
CA CYS A 33 4.32 4.97 2.20
C CYS A 33 4.83 6.28 1.57
N GLU A 34 3.92 7.03 0.96
CA GLU A 34 4.22 8.35 0.35
C GLU A 34 4.90 9.35 1.30
N ARG A 35 4.79 9.14 2.61
CA ARG A 35 5.40 10.00 3.63
C ARG A 35 6.80 9.56 4.06
N CYS A 36 7.10 8.28 3.91
CA CYS A 36 8.37 7.69 4.32
C CYS A 36 9.32 7.54 3.14
N ILE A 37 8.78 7.32 1.93
CA ILE A 37 9.56 7.25 0.70
C ILE A 37 10.39 8.53 0.53
N GLY A 38 11.70 8.38 0.34
CA GLY A 38 12.62 9.51 0.17
C GLY A 38 12.94 10.30 1.46
N THR A 39 12.51 9.84 2.64
CA THR A 39 12.93 10.47 3.91
C THR A 39 14.35 10.11 4.33
N THR A 40 14.94 9.06 3.74
CA THR A 40 16.33 8.63 3.97
C THR A 40 17.32 9.26 2.99
N GLU A 41 17.06 10.49 2.52
CA GLU A 41 17.97 11.24 1.64
C GLU A 41 18.38 12.56 2.30
N GLN A 42 19.27 12.49 3.29
CA GLN A 42 20.06 13.63 3.80
C GLN A 42 21.49 13.20 4.11
#